data_AF-A0A3D4FY35-F1
#
_entry.id   AF-A0A3D4FY35-F1
#
_cell.length_a   1.000
_cell.length_b   1.000
_cell.length_c   1.000
_cell.angle_alpha   90.00
_cell.angle_beta   90.00
_cell.angle_gamma   90.00
#
_symmetry.space_group_name_H-M   'P 1'
#
loop_
_entity.id
_entity.type
_entity.pdbx_description
1 polymer ?
#
loop_
_entity_poly.entity_id
_entity_poly.type
_entity_poly.pdbx_seq_one_letter_code
_entity_poly.pdbx_strand_id
1 'polypeptide(L)'
;MGAAFFGRFPLGELLEQGAPPTAQGWDTGSVRHLLPTVNDSRILLKVSFTRPLSEAPVLRVGNTDVTGRMNDTAGEHWQFYATGLEPGQRHSLSLYARDGRALCEPWPLSTFPSPDETPERFRVLFFTCAGGPGGTYEGIGDRSGFLPTIIRNRLLRRGLSFQPDAAVANGDHIYWDLHTWQGENAGRLSASGRRSDFDFAGSVFGGRNERAMKAAAGPQIVPVYGSDFRSTPMFFLQDDHDHWENDAVTDDIASFPVPWFQLQLARATQQLYYPEFLPDARRPVGLPWSSVSDRGDLSESFGTIRYGNLAEVLLYDVRRTMNLGGPNAVFVDAQVERWLTERTETNDTRHLVHAPSNPFGWSAGKWGEWYPDILDQERGELTTAVPKPYWQEGWLRQHDRLVTAIGQQRERVPLVISGDLHAIGVGRVHRAGQVNLGGRPLTAVLSGPIGTSIRGFPSVVRGIGATTPAHLDVEESATPVEDHGFTLVDFFSDRILLQQFKWDVDRQPLDAIDRLAPFFSVELPRRA
;
A
#
# COMPACT_ATOMS: atom_id res chain seq x y z
N MET A 1 -3.28 54.85 -7.22
CA MET A 1 -3.65 53.57 -7.85
C MET A 1 -2.42 52.68 -7.87
N GLY A 2 -2.27 51.80 -6.87
CA GLY A 2 -1.18 50.83 -6.80
C GLY A 2 -1.77 49.44 -6.96
N ALA A 3 -1.51 48.81 -8.11
CA ALA A 3 -1.93 47.44 -8.37
C ALA A 3 -1.03 46.48 -7.58
N ALA A 4 -1.65 45.68 -6.72
CA ALA A 4 -1.00 44.60 -5.99
C ALA A 4 -0.64 43.48 -6.98
N PHE A 5 0.65 43.18 -7.10
CA PHE A 5 1.15 41.94 -7.67
C PHE A 5 0.88 40.81 -6.67
N PHE A 6 -0.18 40.03 -6.89
CA PHE A 6 -0.37 38.76 -6.20
C PHE A 6 0.37 37.65 -6.94
N GLY A 7 1.32 37.02 -6.25
CA GLY A 7 2.12 35.91 -6.76
C GLY A 7 1.27 34.68 -7.07
N ARG A 8 1.10 34.38 -8.37
CA ARG A 8 0.81 33.03 -8.85
C ARG A 8 2.13 32.26 -8.90
N PHE A 9 2.55 31.47 -7.92
CA PHE A 9 3.66 30.49 -8.11
C PHE A 9 3.89 29.36 -7.04
N PRO A 10 2.99 28.94 -6.11
CA PRO A 10 3.31 27.79 -5.24
C PRO A 10 3.11 26.40 -5.91
N LEU A 11 2.07 26.25 -6.74
CA LEU A 11 1.70 24.94 -7.33
C LEU A 11 2.51 24.56 -8.57
N GLY A 12 3.08 25.55 -9.28
CA GLY A 12 3.91 25.32 -10.46
C GLY A 12 5.21 24.60 -10.13
N GLU A 13 5.89 25.02 -9.05
CA GLU A 13 7.13 24.38 -8.57
C GLU A 13 6.90 22.93 -8.09
N LEU A 14 5.73 22.61 -7.56
CA LEU A 14 5.35 21.24 -7.18
C LEU A 14 5.14 20.34 -8.40
N LEU A 15 4.57 20.87 -9.48
CA LEU A 15 4.31 20.11 -10.71
C LEU A 15 5.59 19.84 -11.53
N GLU A 16 6.64 20.67 -11.36
CA GLU A 16 7.95 20.47 -12.01
C GLU A 16 8.81 19.38 -11.34
N GLN A 17 8.42 18.91 -10.14
CA GLN A 17 9.11 17.80 -9.47
C GLN A 17 8.56 16.45 -9.96
N GLY A 18 9.45 15.56 -10.42
CA GLY A 18 9.11 14.15 -10.66
C GLY A 18 8.89 13.77 -12.12
N ALA A 19 9.95 13.87 -12.93
CA ALA A 19 10.01 13.12 -14.18
C ALA A 19 9.87 11.62 -13.86
N PRO A 20 9.08 10.86 -14.64
CA PRO A 20 8.98 9.42 -14.44
C PRO A 20 10.36 8.77 -14.54
N PRO A 21 10.59 7.63 -13.86
CA PRO A 21 11.86 6.93 -13.98
C PRO A 21 12.05 6.53 -15.44
N THR A 22 13.26 6.67 -15.96
CA THR A 22 13.57 6.21 -17.32
C THR A 22 13.30 4.72 -17.41
N ALA A 23 12.34 4.31 -18.25
CA ALA A 23 12.02 2.91 -18.43
C ALA A 23 13.24 2.16 -18.99
N GLN A 24 13.47 0.95 -18.49
CA GLN A 24 14.55 0.10 -18.98
C GLN A 24 14.06 -0.75 -20.15
N GLY A 25 14.69 -0.56 -21.32
CA GLY A 25 14.45 -1.38 -22.52
C GLY A 25 13.03 -1.32 -23.06
N TRP A 26 12.34 -0.18 -22.92
CA TRP A 26 10.99 0.03 -23.42
C TRP A 26 10.75 1.50 -23.74
N ASP A 27 10.19 1.81 -24.91
CA ASP A 27 9.85 3.17 -25.28
C ASP A 27 8.52 3.61 -24.63
N THR A 28 8.64 4.52 -23.66
CA THR A 28 7.50 5.08 -22.93
C THR A 28 6.62 5.97 -23.80
N GLY A 29 7.11 6.47 -24.93
CA GLY A 29 6.40 7.43 -25.76
C GLY A 29 5.88 8.61 -24.93
N SER A 30 4.56 8.83 -24.94
CA SER A 30 3.90 9.88 -24.16
C SER A 30 3.41 9.44 -22.78
N VAL A 31 3.60 8.19 -22.39
CA VAL A 31 3.15 7.65 -21.09
C VAL A 31 4.08 8.13 -19.98
N ARG A 32 3.49 8.62 -18.87
CA ARG A 32 4.23 8.99 -17.65
C ARG A 32 4.25 7.85 -16.64
N HIS A 33 3.09 7.26 -16.36
CA HIS A 33 3.01 6.04 -15.55
C HIS A 33 1.98 5.10 -16.12
N LEU A 34 2.17 3.80 -15.84
CA LEU A 34 1.33 2.72 -16.31
C LEU A 34 1.34 1.61 -15.27
N LEU A 35 0.20 1.42 -14.61
CA LEU A 35 0.05 0.48 -13.50
C LEU A 35 -1.15 -0.46 -13.75
N PRO A 36 -0.89 -1.75 -14.00
CA PRO A 36 -1.94 -2.75 -14.14
C PRO A 36 -2.28 -3.42 -12.81
N THR A 37 -3.51 -3.88 -12.67
CA THR A 37 -3.89 -5.01 -11.80
C THR A 37 -4.65 -6.04 -12.64
N VAL A 38 -4.64 -7.29 -12.21
CA VAL A 38 -5.28 -8.40 -12.93
C VAL A 38 -5.96 -9.35 -11.95
N ASN A 39 -6.98 -10.05 -12.42
CA ASN A 39 -7.38 -11.34 -11.87
C ASN A 39 -7.28 -12.38 -13.00
N ASP A 40 -8.00 -13.48 -12.86
CA ASP A 40 -8.05 -14.56 -13.86
C ASP A 40 -8.69 -14.14 -15.18
N SER A 41 -9.58 -13.14 -15.20
CA SER A 41 -10.40 -12.83 -16.38
C SER A 41 -10.52 -11.34 -16.72
N ARG A 42 -9.84 -10.47 -15.95
CA ARG A 42 -9.95 -9.01 -16.05
C ARG A 42 -8.59 -8.34 -15.89
N ILE A 43 -8.44 -7.22 -16.57
CA ILE A 43 -7.33 -6.28 -16.41
C ILE A 43 -7.93 -4.91 -16.13
N LEU A 44 -7.48 -4.26 -15.05
CA LEU A 44 -7.64 -2.83 -14.86
C LEU A 44 -6.29 -2.16 -15.03
N LEU A 45 -6.21 -1.19 -15.92
CA LEU A 45 -4.99 -0.43 -16.20
C LEU A 45 -5.23 1.05 -15.90
N LYS A 46 -4.35 1.66 -15.08
CA LYS A 46 -4.27 3.11 -14.88
C LYS A 46 -3.08 3.68 -15.66
N VAL A 47 -3.31 4.79 -16.36
CA VAL A 47 -2.28 5.44 -17.20
C VAL A 47 -2.38 6.96 -17.04
N SER A 48 -1.24 7.65 -17.03
CA SER A 48 -1.21 9.09 -17.32
C SER A 48 -0.22 9.46 -18.41
N PHE A 49 -0.42 10.66 -18.98
CA PHE A 49 0.31 11.13 -20.16
C PHE A 49 1.08 12.42 -19.90
N THR A 50 2.12 12.65 -20.70
CA THR A 50 2.94 13.88 -20.67
C THR A 50 2.18 15.10 -21.15
N ARG A 51 1.16 14.88 -22.00
CA ARG A 51 0.22 15.90 -22.43
C ARG A 51 -1.20 15.35 -22.31
N PRO A 52 -2.18 16.16 -21.91
CA PRO A 52 -3.56 15.72 -21.85
C PRO A 52 -4.07 15.29 -23.23
N LEU A 53 -4.88 14.23 -23.26
CA LEU A 53 -5.55 13.74 -24.45
C LEU A 53 -6.97 14.33 -24.52
N SER A 54 -7.32 14.90 -25.67
CA SER A 54 -8.65 15.47 -25.91
C SER A 54 -9.72 14.43 -26.25
N GLU A 55 -9.30 13.23 -26.64
CA GLU A 55 -10.17 12.12 -27.02
C GLU A 55 -9.73 10.85 -26.33
N ALA A 56 -10.67 9.91 -26.17
CA ALA A 56 -10.40 8.64 -25.50
C ALA A 56 -9.34 7.81 -26.25
N PRO A 57 -8.20 7.48 -25.61
CA PRO A 57 -7.26 6.49 -26.14
C PRO A 57 -7.90 5.09 -26.15
N VAL A 58 -7.27 4.15 -26.86
CA VAL A 58 -7.71 2.75 -26.96
C VAL A 58 -6.59 1.83 -26.49
N LEU A 59 -6.89 0.95 -25.54
CA LEU A 59 -6.03 -0.17 -25.17
C LEU A 59 -6.44 -1.39 -25.99
N ARG A 60 -5.51 -1.98 -26.71
CA ARG A 60 -5.67 -3.29 -27.34
C ARG A 60 -5.09 -4.37 -26.45
N VAL A 61 -5.89 -5.39 -26.12
CA VAL A 61 -5.51 -6.59 -25.38
C VAL A 61 -5.69 -7.79 -26.29
N GLY A 62 -4.61 -8.24 -26.94
CA GLY A 62 -4.72 -9.21 -28.03
C GLY A 62 -5.58 -8.68 -29.18
N ASN A 63 -6.76 -9.26 -29.40
CA ASN A 63 -7.71 -8.85 -30.45
C ASN A 63 -8.85 -7.96 -29.92
N THR A 64 -8.88 -7.67 -28.63
CA THR A 64 -9.96 -6.88 -28.00
C THR A 64 -9.52 -5.43 -27.84
N ASP A 65 -10.32 -4.50 -28.34
CA ASP A 65 -10.11 -3.06 -28.15
C ASP A 65 -10.98 -2.56 -26.98
N VAL A 66 -10.35 -1.85 -26.04
CA VAL A 66 -10.96 -1.27 -24.85
C VAL A 66 -10.80 0.24 -24.91
N THR A 67 -11.92 0.96 -25.02
CA THR A 67 -11.92 2.43 -25.00
C THR A 67 -11.56 2.93 -23.60
N GLY A 68 -10.61 3.86 -23.53
CA GLY A 68 -10.16 4.48 -22.30
C GLY A 68 -11.23 5.37 -21.69
N ARG A 69 -11.27 5.38 -20.37
CA ARG A 69 -12.11 6.29 -19.59
C ARG A 69 -11.27 7.31 -18.85
N MET A 70 -11.65 8.58 -18.96
CA MET A 70 -10.98 9.67 -18.28
C MET A 70 -11.22 9.60 -16.77
N ASN A 71 -10.15 9.70 -15.97
CA ASN A 71 -10.18 9.66 -14.51
C ASN A 71 -10.01 11.03 -13.87
N ASP A 72 -9.65 12.04 -14.65
CA ASP A 72 -9.52 13.43 -14.23
C ASP A 72 -10.45 14.34 -15.04
N THR A 73 -10.29 15.67 -14.94
CA THR A 73 -11.07 16.61 -15.78
C THR A 73 -10.25 17.26 -16.89
N ALA A 74 -8.96 16.96 -16.99
CA ALA A 74 -8.06 17.55 -17.98
C ALA A 74 -7.70 16.60 -19.13
N GLY A 75 -7.94 15.29 -18.98
CA GLY A 75 -7.52 14.27 -19.95
C GLY A 75 -6.08 13.81 -19.73
N GLU A 76 -5.51 14.03 -18.56
CA GLU A 76 -4.15 13.60 -18.21
C GLU A 76 -4.13 12.15 -17.72
N HIS A 77 -5.23 11.69 -17.10
CA HIS A 77 -5.33 10.38 -16.46
C HIS A 77 -6.48 9.56 -17.05
N TRP A 78 -6.19 8.31 -17.38
CA TRP A 78 -7.12 7.40 -18.03
C TRP A 78 -7.06 6.01 -17.40
N GLN A 79 -8.16 5.28 -17.51
CA GLN A 79 -8.20 3.87 -17.19
C GLN A 79 -8.82 3.02 -18.28
N PHE A 80 -8.50 1.74 -18.24
CA PHE A 80 -9.03 0.72 -19.14
C PHE A 80 -9.45 -0.48 -18.30
N TYR A 81 -10.66 -0.98 -18.55
CA TYR A 81 -11.25 -2.09 -17.81
C TYR A 81 -11.61 -3.19 -18.81
N ALA A 82 -10.69 -4.14 -19.00
CA ALA A 82 -10.87 -5.29 -19.88
C ALA A 82 -11.51 -6.45 -19.10
N THR A 83 -12.47 -7.14 -19.71
CA THR A 83 -13.19 -8.27 -19.11
C THR A 83 -13.30 -9.43 -20.08
N GLY A 84 -13.66 -10.60 -19.57
CA GLY A 84 -13.86 -11.80 -20.40
C GLY A 84 -12.57 -12.29 -21.04
N LEU A 85 -11.44 -12.07 -20.36
CA LEU A 85 -10.14 -12.58 -20.77
C LEU A 85 -9.99 -14.04 -20.34
N GLU A 86 -9.20 -14.80 -21.09
CA GLU A 86 -8.88 -16.18 -20.76
C GLU A 86 -7.93 -16.23 -19.55
N PRO A 87 -8.17 -17.13 -18.57
CA PRO A 87 -7.25 -17.35 -17.46
C PRO A 87 -5.88 -17.91 -17.88
N GLY A 88 -4.85 -17.57 -17.10
CA GLY A 88 -3.48 -18.04 -17.29
C GLY A 88 -2.83 -17.60 -18.61
N GLN A 89 -3.43 -16.63 -19.30
CA GLN A 89 -3.05 -16.26 -20.66
C GLN A 89 -2.12 -15.05 -20.66
N ARG A 90 -1.02 -15.16 -21.41
CA ARG A 90 -0.15 -14.01 -21.71
C ARG A 90 -0.73 -13.23 -22.88
N HIS A 91 -1.03 -11.95 -22.66
CA HIS A 91 -1.52 -11.01 -23.66
C HIS A 91 -0.43 -10.05 -24.10
N SER A 92 -0.46 -9.65 -25.37
CA SER A 92 0.27 -8.47 -25.86
C SER A 92 -0.65 -7.27 -25.77
N LEU A 93 -0.21 -6.23 -25.05
CA LEU A 93 -0.94 -4.98 -24.86
C LEU A 93 -0.34 -3.89 -25.73
N SER A 94 -1.19 -3.03 -26.29
CA SER A 94 -0.76 -1.86 -27.07
C SER A 94 -1.71 -0.69 -26.82
N LEU A 95 -1.16 0.52 -26.75
CA LEU A 95 -1.92 1.70 -26.39
C LEU A 95 -1.88 2.72 -27.54
N TYR A 96 -3.05 3.13 -28.03
CA TYR A 96 -3.20 4.01 -29.18
C TYR A 96 -3.98 5.26 -28.84
N ALA A 97 -3.60 6.39 -29.44
CA ALA A 97 -4.46 7.56 -29.51
C ALA A 97 -5.64 7.28 -30.46
N ARG A 98 -6.66 8.15 -30.39
CA ARG A 98 -7.86 8.03 -31.23
C ARG A 98 -7.56 8.06 -32.74
N ASP A 99 -6.49 8.75 -33.13
CA ASP A 99 -5.97 8.84 -34.49
C ASP A 99 -5.19 7.58 -34.96
N GLY A 100 -5.07 6.57 -34.11
CA GLY A 100 -4.35 5.32 -34.40
C GLY A 100 -2.85 5.37 -34.14
N ARG A 101 -2.30 6.50 -33.69
CA ARG A 101 -0.88 6.61 -33.33
C ARG A 101 -0.58 5.86 -32.03
N ALA A 102 0.47 5.07 -32.02
CA ALA A 102 0.95 4.43 -30.80
C ALA A 102 1.38 5.48 -29.75
N LEU A 103 0.97 5.27 -28.51
CA LEU A 103 1.28 6.16 -27.38
C LEU A 103 2.52 5.71 -26.60
N CYS A 104 2.91 4.44 -26.77
CA CYS A 104 4.13 3.80 -26.24
C CYS A 104 4.40 2.49 -27.00
N GLU A 105 5.52 1.84 -26.74
CA GLU A 105 5.83 0.51 -27.25
C GLU A 105 4.87 -0.56 -26.64
N PRO A 106 4.47 -1.61 -27.37
CA PRO A 106 3.70 -2.73 -26.81
C PRO A 106 4.41 -3.42 -25.63
N TRP A 107 3.66 -4.09 -24.75
CA TRP A 107 4.24 -4.85 -23.64
C TRP A 107 3.39 -6.08 -23.29
N PRO A 108 3.98 -7.11 -22.69
CA PRO A 108 3.23 -8.29 -22.25
C PRO A 108 2.58 -8.09 -20.88
N LEU A 109 1.42 -8.69 -20.66
CA LEU A 109 0.81 -8.84 -19.33
C LEU A 109 0.01 -10.15 -19.29
N SER A 110 0.09 -10.89 -18.18
CA SER A 110 -0.66 -12.15 -18.01
C SER A 110 -1.84 -11.96 -17.07
N THR A 111 -2.97 -12.57 -17.40
CA THR A 111 -4.04 -12.86 -16.42
C THR A 111 -3.58 -13.97 -15.47
N PHE A 112 -4.18 -14.05 -14.29
CA PHE A 112 -3.88 -15.13 -13.35
C PHE A 112 -4.51 -16.47 -13.76
N PRO A 113 -3.99 -17.60 -13.29
CA PRO A 113 -4.61 -18.91 -13.51
C PRO A 113 -6.06 -18.95 -13.00
N SER A 114 -6.89 -19.74 -13.66
CA SER A 114 -8.28 -19.98 -13.23
C SER A 114 -8.30 -20.53 -11.80
N PRO A 115 -9.29 -20.18 -10.96
CA PRO A 115 -9.38 -20.67 -9.58
C PRO A 115 -9.29 -22.19 -9.38
N ASP A 116 -9.57 -22.99 -10.42
CA ASP A 116 -9.52 -24.45 -10.41
C ASP A 116 -8.14 -25.02 -10.83
N GLU A 117 -7.26 -24.19 -11.38
CA GLU A 117 -5.90 -24.60 -11.75
C GLU A 117 -5.02 -24.82 -10.51
N THR A 118 -3.97 -25.63 -10.69
CA THR A 118 -3.01 -26.00 -9.63
C THR A 118 -1.59 -25.52 -9.97
N PRO A 119 -1.31 -24.21 -9.96
CA PRO A 119 0.03 -23.71 -10.25
C PRO A 119 1.08 -24.29 -9.32
N GLU A 120 2.30 -24.50 -9.84
CA GLU A 120 3.42 -25.02 -9.04
C GLU A 120 4.03 -23.96 -8.12
N ARG A 121 3.99 -22.69 -8.55
CA ARG A 121 4.57 -21.55 -7.83
C ARG A 121 3.77 -20.28 -8.04
N PHE A 122 3.74 -19.44 -7.01
CA PHE A 122 3.33 -18.04 -7.09
C PHE A 122 4.31 -17.17 -6.30
N ARG A 123 4.91 -16.15 -6.91
CA ARG A 123 5.85 -15.23 -6.27
C ARG A 123 5.24 -13.84 -6.13
N VAL A 124 5.24 -13.32 -4.90
CA VAL A 124 4.74 -11.98 -4.60
C VAL A 124 5.83 -11.11 -4.00
N LEU A 125 5.93 -9.88 -4.50
CA LEU A 125 6.74 -8.80 -3.92
C LEU A 125 5.87 -7.95 -2.98
N PHE A 126 6.20 -7.90 -1.70
CA PHE A 126 5.55 -7.04 -0.71
C PHE A 126 6.49 -5.91 -0.29
N PHE A 127 5.94 -4.70 -0.19
CA PHE A 127 6.64 -3.52 0.34
C PHE A 127 5.63 -2.48 0.84
N THR A 128 6.10 -1.46 1.56
CA THR A 128 5.28 -0.36 2.09
C THR A 128 6.03 0.97 1.98
N CYS A 129 5.38 2.09 2.34
CA CYS A 129 6.02 3.38 2.62
C CYS A 129 6.92 3.87 1.47
N ALA A 130 6.40 3.79 0.25
CA ALA A 130 7.10 4.19 -0.96
C ALA A 130 6.92 5.69 -1.29
N GLY A 131 5.94 6.33 -0.66
CA GLY A 131 5.59 7.74 -0.85
C GLY A 131 6.60 8.73 -0.28
N GLY A 132 6.24 10.00 -0.36
CA GLY A 132 6.96 11.13 0.24
C GLY A 132 7.69 11.96 -0.81
N PRO A 133 7.70 13.32 -0.71
CA PRO A 133 8.50 14.16 -1.59
C PRO A 133 9.97 13.74 -1.56
N GLY A 134 10.61 13.63 -2.74
CA GLY A 134 12.02 13.20 -2.84
C GLY A 134 12.96 14.12 -2.05
N GLY A 135 13.76 13.55 -1.16
CA GLY A 135 14.78 14.26 -0.41
C GLY A 135 16.14 14.27 -1.11
N THR A 136 17.20 14.51 -0.34
CA THR A 136 18.59 14.54 -0.82
C THR A 136 19.38 13.32 -0.33
N TYR A 137 20.40 12.93 -1.09
CA TYR A 137 21.39 11.92 -0.70
C TYR A 137 22.74 12.32 -1.31
N GLU A 138 23.72 12.61 -0.45
CA GLU A 138 25.06 13.04 -0.85
C GLU A 138 26.13 11.97 -0.57
N GLY A 139 25.77 10.92 0.15
CA GLY A 139 26.64 9.80 0.46
C GLY A 139 26.09 8.94 1.59
N ILE A 140 26.85 7.92 1.97
CA ILE A 140 26.52 7.03 3.08
C ILE A 140 26.28 7.86 4.35
N GLY A 141 25.09 7.74 4.94
CA GLY A 141 24.68 8.48 6.13
C GLY A 141 24.38 9.97 5.92
N ASP A 142 24.53 10.50 4.71
CA ASP A 142 24.27 11.91 4.38
C ASP A 142 23.01 12.02 3.51
N ARG A 143 21.87 12.18 4.18
CA ARG A 143 20.56 12.34 3.54
C ARG A 143 19.66 13.29 4.31
N SER A 144 18.73 13.91 3.60
CA SER A 144 17.65 14.70 4.21
C SER A 144 16.30 14.36 3.59
N GLY A 145 15.22 14.45 4.37
CA GLY A 145 13.88 14.12 3.89
C GLY A 145 13.68 12.62 3.62
N PHE A 146 12.67 12.30 2.81
CA PHE A 146 12.44 10.94 2.32
C PHE A 146 13.53 10.53 1.35
N LEU A 147 13.73 9.23 1.11
CA LEU A 147 14.75 8.79 0.15
C LEU A 147 14.51 9.42 -1.23
N PRO A 148 15.55 9.87 -1.95
CA PRO A 148 15.40 10.32 -3.33
C PRO A 148 14.71 9.27 -4.20
N THR A 149 13.82 9.69 -5.09
CA THR A 149 13.04 8.78 -5.92
C THR A 149 13.91 7.83 -6.75
N ILE A 150 15.06 8.30 -7.24
CA ILE A 150 16.00 7.45 -7.99
C ILE A 150 16.51 6.24 -7.17
N ILE A 151 16.65 6.40 -5.85
CA ILE A 151 17.05 5.32 -4.94
C ILE A 151 15.87 4.36 -4.73
N ARG A 152 14.66 4.89 -4.53
CA ARG A 152 13.43 4.10 -4.42
C ARG A 152 13.20 3.24 -5.67
N ASN A 153 13.39 3.83 -6.86
CA ASN A 153 13.30 3.09 -8.12
C ASN A 153 14.32 1.95 -8.17
N ARG A 154 15.55 2.18 -7.69
CA ARG A 154 16.60 1.15 -7.69
C ARG A 154 16.23 -0.02 -6.78
N LEU A 155 15.66 0.24 -5.60
CA LEU A 155 15.14 -0.79 -4.69
C LEU A 155 13.99 -1.58 -5.33
N LEU A 156 13.01 -0.90 -5.93
CA LEU A 156 11.88 -1.55 -6.60
C LEU A 156 12.32 -2.36 -7.81
N ARG A 157 13.25 -1.85 -8.62
CA ARG A 157 13.87 -2.58 -9.74
C ARG A 157 14.65 -3.79 -9.26
N ARG A 158 15.30 -3.70 -8.10
CA ARG A 158 15.92 -4.87 -7.48
C ARG A 158 14.86 -5.92 -7.11
N GLY A 159 13.74 -5.53 -6.51
CA GLY A 159 12.59 -6.41 -6.27
C GLY A 159 12.07 -7.06 -7.57
N LEU A 160 11.85 -6.26 -8.61
CA LEU A 160 11.41 -6.72 -9.94
C LEU A 160 12.41 -7.64 -10.63
N SER A 161 13.72 -7.51 -10.36
CA SER A 161 14.75 -8.39 -10.94
C SER A 161 14.58 -9.86 -10.53
N PHE A 162 13.82 -10.13 -9.45
CA PHE A 162 13.44 -11.48 -9.02
C PHE A 162 12.19 -12.01 -9.72
N GLN A 163 11.64 -11.28 -10.69
CA GLN A 163 10.50 -11.68 -11.53
C GLN A 163 9.29 -12.12 -10.70
N PRO A 164 8.73 -11.24 -9.85
CA PRO A 164 7.49 -11.55 -9.14
C PRO A 164 6.31 -11.64 -10.12
N ASP A 165 5.38 -12.54 -9.82
CA ASP A 165 4.12 -12.71 -10.55
C ASP A 165 3.12 -11.60 -10.20
N ALA A 166 3.24 -11.03 -9.00
CA ALA A 166 2.46 -9.89 -8.52
C ALA A 166 3.24 -9.05 -7.51
N ALA A 167 2.85 -7.78 -7.32
CA ALA A 167 3.38 -6.92 -6.27
C ALA A 167 2.26 -6.31 -5.42
N VAL A 168 2.49 -6.20 -4.12
CA VAL A 168 1.61 -5.59 -3.13
C VAL A 168 2.32 -4.39 -2.51
N ALA A 169 1.78 -3.19 -2.74
CA ALA A 169 2.19 -1.95 -2.08
C ALA A 169 1.26 -1.74 -0.88
N ASN A 170 1.78 -1.89 0.33
CA ASN A 170 0.99 -1.98 1.54
C ASN A 170 0.96 -0.65 2.32
N GLY A 171 0.27 0.36 1.79
CA GLY A 171 0.14 1.66 2.45
C GLY A 171 1.20 2.70 2.09
N ASP A 172 0.91 3.93 2.48
CA ASP A 172 1.81 5.09 2.46
C ASP A 172 2.40 5.39 1.08
N HIS A 173 1.51 5.55 0.11
CA HIS A 173 1.88 5.91 -1.25
C HIS A 173 2.16 7.41 -1.40
N ILE A 174 1.67 8.21 -0.47
CA ILE A 174 1.98 9.64 -0.32
C ILE A 174 2.29 9.97 1.15
N TYR A 175 3.01 11.06 1.39
CA TYR A 175 3.11 11.71 2.71
C TYR A 175 2.84 13.20 2.50
N TRP A 176 1.60 13.62 2.74
CA TRP A 176 1.16 15.00 2.54
C TRP A 176 0.09 15.41 3.57
N ASP A 177 0.38 15.18 4.84
CA ASP A 177 -0.55 15.43 5.95
C ASP A 177 -1.07 16.87 5.91
N LEU A 178 -2.39 17.04 5.94
CA LEU A 178 -3.00 18.37 5.89
C LEU A 178 -2.86 19.08 7.23
N HIS A 179 -2.83 18.34 8.33
CA HIS A 179 -2.72 18.92 9.67
C HIS A 179 -1.43 18.51 10.37
N THR A 180 -0.94 19.39 11.24
CA THR A 180 0.13 19.01 12.17
C THR A 180 -0.44 18.11 13.25
N TRP A 181 0.25 17.01 13.51
CA TRP A 181 -0.24 15.96 14.39
C TRP A 181 0.37 15.98 15.80
N GLN A 182 1.40 16.79 16.03
CA GLN A 182 2.09 16.91 17.32
C GLN A 182 2.57 18.34 17.59
N GLY A 183 2.93 18.62 18.84
CA GLY A 183 3.45 19.91 19.32
C GLY A 183 2.34 20.96 19.53
N GLU A 184 2.76 22.19 19.85
CA GLU A 184 1.86 23.31 20.21
C GLU A 184 0.85 23.73 19.12
N ASN A 185 1.00 23.20 17.91
CA ASN A 185 0.13 23.51 16.78
C ASN A 185 -0.73 22.32 16.35
N ALA A 186 -0.78 21.21 17.10
CA ALA A 186 -1.59 20.05 16.76
C ALA A 186 -3.02 20.46 16.30
N GLY A 187 -3.51 19.85 15.23
CA GLY A 187 -4.81 20.18 14.62
C GLY A 187 -4.84 21.39 13.70
N ARG A 188 -3.80 22.24 13.68
CA ARG A 188 -3.69 23.31 12.68
C ARG A 188 -3.21 22.77 11.34
N LEU A 189 -3.48 23.50 10.26
CA LEU A 189 -2.94 23.17 8.95
C LEU A 189 -1.41 23.05 9.02
N SER A 190 -0.87 22.00 8.40
CA SER A 190 0.56 21.82 8.20
C SER A 190 1.10 22.77 7.14
N ALA A 191 2.41 22.74 6.90
CA ALA A 191 2.99 23.45 5.76
C ALA A 191 2.42 22.93 4.42
N SER A 192 2.20 21.62 4.33
CA SER A 192 1.59 20.94 3.18
C SER A 192 0.13 21.34 3.01
N GLY A 193 -0.66 21.32 4.09
CA GLY A 193 -2.07 21.75 4.07
C GLY A 193 -2.25 23.21 3.65
N ARG A 194 -1.42 24.12 4.18
CA ARG A 194 -1.41 25.54 3.73
C ARG A 194 -1.01 25.69 2.27
N ARG A 195 0.01 24.93 1.81
CA ARG A 195 0.52 25.01 0.43
C ARG A 195 -0.52 24.52 -0.58
N SER A 196 -1.30 23.50 -0.23
CA SER A 196 -2.35 22.97 -1.10
C SER A 196 -3.49 23.97 -1.33
N ASP A 197 -3.75 24.86 -0.38
CA ASP A 197 -4.85 25.85 -0.45
C ASP A 197 -6.20 25.22 -0.84
N PHE A 198 -6.50 24.08 -0.23
CA PHE A 198 -7.70 23.32 -0.54
C PHE A 198 -8.96 24.08 -0.14
N ASP A 199 -9.95 24.06 -1.02
CA ASP A 199 -11.32 24.38 -0.69
C ASP A 199 -11.99 23.16 -0.03
N PHE A 200 -11.97 23.11 1.30
CA PHE A 200 -12.56 21.99 2.06
C PHE A 200 -14.08 21.86 1.87
N ALA A 201 -14.76 22.90 1.38
CA ALA A 201 -16.19 22.88 1.06
C ALA A 201 -16.47 22.54 -0.42
N GLY A 202 -15.44 22.53 -1.26
CA GLY A 202 -15.56 22.31 -2.70
C GLY A 202 -15.39 20.83 -3.12
N SER A 203 -15.73 20.56 -4.37
CA SER A 203 -15.43 19.27 -5.01
C SER A 203 -13.92 19.08 -5.19
N VAL A 204 -13.46 17.82 -5.15
CA VAL A 204 -12.06 17.50 -5.47
C VAL A 204 -11.79 17.72 -6.96
N PHE A 205 -12.64 17.20 -7.85
CA PHE A 205 -12.47 17.31 -9.30
C PHE A 205 -12.98 18.65 -9.89
N GLY A 206 -12.38 19.09 -11.00
CA GLY A 206 -12.86 20.19 -11.86
C GLY A 206 -12.32 21.59 -11.57
N GLY A 207 -11.40 21.74 -10.61
CA GLY A 207 -11.01 23.07 -10.11
C GLY A 207 -9.62 23.16 -9.50
N ARG A 208 -9.44 24.09 -8.55
CA ARG A 208 -8.17 24.29 -7.84
C ARG A 208 -7.78 23.08 -6.98
N ASN A 209 -8.77 22.40 -6.40
CA ASN A 209 -8.55 21.20 -5.59
C ASN A 209 -7.91 20.08 -6.41
N GLU A 210 -8.39 19.81 -7.63
CA GLU A 210 -7.80 18.77 -8.48
C GLU A 210 -6.34 19.09 -8.82
N ARG A 211 -6.06 20.34 -9.17
CA ARG A 211 -4.69 20.79 -9.47
C ARG A 211 -3.77 20.66 -8.25
N ALA A 212 -4.25 21.07 -7.08
CA ALA A 212 -3.50 20.95 -5.83
C ALA A 212 -3.27 19.48 -5.44
N MET A 213 -4.30 18.63 -5.58
CA MET A 213 -4.20 17.20 -5.32
C MET A 213 -3.17 16.53 -6.24
N LYS A 214 -3.24 16.78 -7.55
CA LYS A 214 -2.26 16.27 -8.52
C LYS A 214 -0.84 16.78 -8.25
N ALA A 215 -0.70 18.05 -7.87
CA ALA A 215 0.60 18.64 -7.54
C ALA A 215 1.21 18.05 -6.26
N ALA A 216 0.40 17.62 -5.30
CA ALA A 216 0.87 16.98 -4.08
C ALA A 216 1.14 15.48 -4.28
N ALA A 217 0.21 14.72 -4.87
CA ALA A 217 0.31 13.27 -5.00
C ALA A 217 1.17 12.80 -6.20
N GLY A 218 1.03 13.47 -7.35
CA GLY A 218 1.70 13.07 -8.60
C GLY A 218 3.22 12.92 -8.48
N PRO A 219 3.95 13.90 -7.91
CA PRO A 219 5.40 13.82 -7.69
C PRO A 219 5.86 12.70 -6.74
N GLN A 220 4.94 12.08 -6.00
CA GLN A 220 5.26 11.01 -5.06
C GLN A 220 4.97 9.62 -5.63
N ILE A 221 4.06 9.53 -6.62
CA ILE A 221 3.61 8.26 -7.19
C ILE A 221 4.22 8.02 -8.57
N VAL A 222 4.04 8.98 -9.50
CA VAL A 222 4.49 8.85 -10.90
C VAL A 222 5.97 8.56 -11.02
N PRO A 223 6.88 9.31 -10.36
CA PRO A 223 8.31 9.05 -10.49
C PRO A 223 8.76 7.81 -9.70
N VAL A 224 8.00 7.30 -8.74
CA VAL A 224 8.35 6.08 -7.97
C VAL A 224 8.09 4.82 -8.78
N TYR A 225 6.97 4.75 -9.49
CA TYR A 225 6.59 3.54 -10.23
C TYR A 225 6.82 3.64 -11.74
N GLY A 226 6.53 4.81 -12.33
CA GLY A 226 6.59 5.01 -13.78
C GLY A 226 5.89 3.90 -14.54
N SER A 227 6.66 3.20 -15.38
CA SER A 227 6.21 2.04 -16.15
C SER A 227 7.04 0.78 -15.85
N ASP A 228 7.80 0.77 -14.75
CA ASP A 228 8.64 -0.38 -14.38
C ASP A 228 7.77 -1.62 -14.09
N PHE A 229 6.58 -1.42 -13.51
CA PHE A 229 5.60 -2.47 -13.21
C PHE A 229 4.61 -2.77 -14.35
N ARG A 230 4.83 -2.27 -15.58
CA ARG A 230 3.88 -2.45 -16.71
C ARG A 230 3.49 -3.91 -17.00
N SER A 231 4.37 -4.84 -16.68
CA SER A 231 4.19 -6.29 -16.89
C SER A 231 4.03 -7.09 -15.59
N THR A 232 3.98 -6.41 -14.43
CA THR A 232 3.80 -7.03 -13.12
C THR A 232 2.55 -6.43 -12.48
N PRO A 233 1.45 -7.19 -12.35
CA PRO A 233 0.23 -6.75 -11.68
C PRO A 233 0.52 -6.21 -10.28
N MET A 234 -0.04 -5.04 -9.96
CA MET A 234 0.10 -4.39 -8.68
C MET A 234 -1.23 -4.31 -7.92
N PHE A 235 -1.12 -4.42 -6.61
CA PHE A 235 -2.22 -4.34 -5.65
C PHE A 235 -1.85 -3.31 -4.59
N PHE A 236 -2.65 -2.26 -4.46
CA PHE A 236 -2.35 -1.12 -3.59
C PHE A 236 -3.33 -1.09 -2.42
N LEU A 237 -2.79 -1.07 -1.21
CA LEU A 237 -3.54 -0.81 0.01
C LEU A 237 -3.27 0.62 0.46
N GLN A 238 -4.32 1.30 0.91
CA GLN A 238 -4.17 2.59 1.53
C GLN A 238 -3.89 2.44 3.03
N ASP A 239 -3.13 3.37 3.58
CA ASP A 239 -2.97 3.55 5.01
C ASP A 239 -3.28 4.98 5.44
N ASP A 240 -2.79 5.42 6.60
CA ASP A 240 -3.15 6.70 7.20
C ASP A 240 -2.77 7.87 6.29
N HIS A 241 -1.53 7.92 5.83
CA HIS A 241 -1.04 9.02 4.98
C HIS A 241 -1.74 9.08 3.61
N ASP A 242 -2.27 7.96 3.10
CA ASP A 242 -3.09 7.95 1.86
C ASP A 242 -4.47 8.58 2.07
N HIS A 243 -4.89 8.74 3.32
CA HIS A 243 -6.03 9.55 3.74
C HIS A 243 -5.66 10.99 4.09
N TRP A 244 -4.46 11.43 3.69
CA TRP A 244 -3.97 12.81 3.79
C TRP A 244 -3.78 13.30 5.23
N GLU A 245 -3.61 12.39 6.18
CA GLU A 245 -3.33 12.68 7.59
C GLU A 245 -2.43 11.59 8.18
N ASN A 246 -1.69 11.93 9.24
CA ASN A 246 -1.07 10.92 10.10
C ASN A 246 -2.11 10.38 11.11
N ASP A 247 -1.91 9.15 11.62
CA ASP A 247 -2.74 8.54 12.67
C ASP A 247 -2.59 9.21 14.05
N ALA A 248 -3.18 10.40 14.20
CA ALA A 248 -3.04 11.21 15.38
C ALA A 248 -4.35 11.57 16.07
N VAL A 249 -4.23 11.64 17.40
CA VAL A 249 -5.29 12.09 18.30
C VAL A 249 -4.70 12.93 19.42
N THR A 250 -5.38 14.03 19.74
CA THR A 250 -5.19 14.89 20.91
C THR A 250 -6.54 15.55 21.22
N ASP A 251 -6.60 16.43 22.22
CA ASP A 251 -7.77 17.29 22.40
C ASP A 251 -8.02 18.25 21.22
N ASP A 252 -6.99 18.55 20.41
CA ASP A 252 -7.06 19.50 19.29
C ASP A 252 -7.27 18.84 17.92
N ILE A 253 -7.00 17.54 17.78
CA ILE A 253 -7.14 16.80 16.51
C ILE A 253 -7.57 15.35 16.76
N ALA A 254 -8.47 14.85 15.91
CA ALA A 254 -8.67 13.42 15.71
C ALA A 254 -8.69 13.16 14.19
N SER A 255 -7.63 12.57 13.65
CA SER A 255 -7.49 12.33 12.21
C SER A 255 -8.47 11.26 11.68
N PHE A 256 -8.92 10.37 12.56
CA PHE A 256 -9.85 9.28 12.24
C PHE A 256 -11.05 9.28 13.20
N PRO A 257 -12.29 8.99 12.75
CA PRO A 257 -12.69 8.56 11.41
C PRO A 257 -12.38 9.61 10.33
N VAL A 258 -12.09 9.16 9.11
CA VAL A 258 -11.60 10.03 8.02
C VAL A 258 -12.62 11.16 7.75
N PRO A 259 -12.24 12.43 7.84
CA PRO A 259 -13.14 13.52 7.47
C PRO A 259 -13.53 13.44 5.99
N TRP A 260 -14.75 13.88 5.66
CA TRP A 260 -15.33 13.65 4.33
C TRP A 260 -14.47 14.18 3.18
N PHE A 261 -13.88 15.37 3.32
CA PHE A 261 -13.05 15.96 2.26
C PHE A 261 -11.77 15.14 2.02
N GLN A 262 -11.06 14.77 3.09
CA GLN A 262 -9.90 13.89 3.06
C GLN A 262 -10.24 12.52 2.44
N LEU A 263 -11.41 11.96 2.77
CA LEU A 263 -11.89 10.73 2.14
C LEU A 263 -12.07 10.92 0.63
N GLN A 264 -12.65 12.04 0.17
CA GLN A 264 -12.73 12.31 -1.27
C GLN A 264 -11.36 12.49 -1.91
N LEU A 265 -10.39 13.09 -1.22
CA LEU A 265 -9.00 13.20 -1.71
C LEU A 265 -8.33 11.83 -1.85
N ALA A 266 -8.48 10.94 -0.87
CA ALA A 266 -7.96 9.58 -0.89
C ALA A 266 -8.52 8.81 -2.09
N ARG A 267 -9.85 8.87 -2.29
CA ARG A 267 -10.55 8.23 -3.41
C ARG A 267 -10.11 8.79 -4.76
N ALA A 268 -9.99 10.11 -4.87
CA ALA A 268 -9.52 10.74 -6.10
C ALA A 268 -8.07 10.39 -6.41
N THR A 269 -7.19 10.31 -5.40
CA THR A 269 -5.79 9.92 -5.56
C THR A 269 -5.68 8.49 -6.10
N GLN A 270 -6.38 7.53 -5.48
CA GLN A 270 -6.46 6.16 -5.98
C GLN A 270 -7.00 6.13 -7.42
N GLN A 271 -8.14 6.79 -7.68
CA GLN A 271 -8.74 6.82 -9.01
C GLN A 271 -7.76 7.28 -10.10
N LEU A 272 -6.90 8.26 -9.81
CA LEU A 272 -5.94 8.80 -10.76
C LEU A 272 -4.71 7.92 -10.97
N TYR A 273 -4.16 7.33 -9.91
CA TYR A 273 -2.78 6.86 -9.94
C TYR A 273 -2.59 5.36 -9.82
N TYR A 274 -3.45 4.63 -9.12
CA TYR A 274 -3.23 3.20 -8.88
C TYR A 274 -4.54 2.40 -8.90
N PRO A 275 -4.49 1.14 -9.34
CA PRO A 275 -5.71 0.35 -9.54
C PRO A 275 -6.44 0.05 -8.22
N GLU A 276 -7.76 0.21 -8.25
CA GLU A 276 -8.68 -0.38 -7.28
C GLU A 276 -8.74 -1.91 -7.45
N PHE A 277 -9.27 -2.62 -6.46
CA PHE A 277 -9.36 -4.08 -6.48
C PHE A 277 -10.47 -4.57 -7.42
N LEU A 278 -10.06 -5.42 -8.36
CA LEU A 278 -10.96 -6.21 -9.20
C LEU A 278 -11.89 -7.09 -8.36
N PRO A 279 -13.04 -7.51 -8.90
CA PRO A 279 -13.95 -8.39 -8.18
C PRO A 279 -13.43 -9.82 -8.17
N ASP A 280 -13.81 -10.51 -7.11
CA ASP A 280 -13.53 -11.92 -6.89
C ASP A 280 -14.83 -12.59 -6.44
N ALA A 281 -15.10 -13.80 -6.93
CA ALA A 281 -16.36 -14.50 -6.66
C ALA A 281 -16.56 -14.84 -5.16
N ARG A 282 -15.48 -14.84 -4.38
CA ARG A 282 -15.46 -15.10 -2.93
C ARG A 282 -15.43 -13.82 -2.10
N ARG A 283 -15.39 -12.65 -2.74
CA ARG A 283 -15.62 -11.36 -2.08
C ARG A 283 -17.12 -11.04 -2.12
N PRO A 284 -17.79 -10.89 -0.97
CA PRO A 284 -19.21 -10.58 -0.92
C PRO A 284 -19.56 -9.32 -1.71
N VAL A 285 -20.69 -9.38 -2.43
CA VAL A 285 -21.30 -8.19 -3.02
C VAL A 285 -21.76 -7.29 -1.87
N GLY A 286 -21.44 -6.00 -1.95
CA GLY A 286 -21.88 -5.00 -0.97
C GLY A 286 -20.94 -4.80 0.21
N LEU A 287 -19.72 -5.35 0.20
CA LEU A 287 -18.68 -4.87 1.12
C LEU A 287 -18.54 -3.33 1.00
N PRO A 288 -18.33 -2.62 2.12
CA PRO A 288 -18.20 -1.16 2.09
C PRO A 288 -17.11 -0.74 1.10
N TRP A 289 -17.34 0.39 0.42
CA TRP A 289 -16.43 0.92 -0.60
C TRP A 289 -16.18 0.00 -1.80
N SER A 290 -17.10 -0.93 -2.05
CA SER A 290 -17.16 -1.73 -3.27
C SER A 290 -18.39 -1.35 -4.08
N SER A 291 -18.21 -1.02 -5.36
CA SER A 291 -19.32 -0.56 -6.20
C SER A 291 -19.13 -0.95 -7.67
N VAL A 292 -20.27 -1.15 -8.34
CA VAL A 292 -20.32 -1.23 -9.80
C VAL A 292 -20.65 0.15 -10.34
N SER A 293 -19.78 0.67 -11.19
CA SER A 293 -20.00 1.90 -11.92
C SER A 293 -19.62 1.68 -13.38
N ASP A 294 -19.76 2.72 -14.18
CA ASP A 294 -19.21 2.75 -15.54
C ASP A 294 -17.66 2.67 -15.55
N ARG A 295 -16.98 2.67 -14.38
CA ARG A 295 -15.51 2.51 -14.27
C ARG A 295 -15.13 1.03 -14.14
N GLY A 296 -16.11 0.18 -13.84
CA GLY A 296 -15.91 -1.22 -13.51
C GLY A 296 -16.62 -1.59 -12.22
N ASP A 297 -16.49 -2.86 -11.87
CA ASP A 297 -16.88 -3.43 -10.58
C ASP A 297 -15.62 -3.46 -9.70
N LEU A 298 -15.49 -2.47 -8.81
CA LEU A 298 -14.22 -2.15 -8.15
C LEU A 298 -14.44 -1.99 -6.64
N SER A 299 -13.44 -2.39 -5.85
CA SER A 299 -13.35 -2.04 -4.43
C SER A 299 -12.15 -1.17 -4.15
N GLU A 300 -12.39 -0.10 -3.41
CA GLU A 300 -11.38 0.90 -3.07
C GLU A 300 -10.52 0.46 -1.86
N SER A 301 -11.02 -0.44 -1.01
CA SER A 301 -10.40 -0.78 0.28
C SER A 301 -10.18 -2.27 0.55
N PHE A 302 -10.92 -3.17 -0.13
CA PHE A 302 -10.90 -4.60 0.19
C PHE A 302 -10.76 -5.47 -1.06
N GLY A 303 -9.66 -6.22 -1.14
CA GLY A 303 -9.26 -6.96 -2.32
C GLY A 303 -8.83 -8.39 -2.02
N THR A 304 -8.70 -9.17 -3.09
CA THR A 304 -8.04 -10.47 -3.03
C THR A 304 -7.08 -10.63 -4.19
N ILE A 305 -5.99 -11.35 -3.95
CA ILE A 305 -5.23 -11.98 -5.02
C ILE A 305 -5.56 -13.45 -4.98
N ARG A 306 -6.12 -14.00 -6.05
CA ARG A 306 -6.36 -15.43 -6.21
C ARG A 306 -5.48 -15.95 -7.34
N TYR A 307 -4.59 -16.90 -7.03
CA TYR A 307 -3.67 -17.50 -8.00
C TYR A 307 -3.91 -19.01 -8.08
N GLY A 308 -4.83 -19.41 -8.96
CA GLY A 308 -5.35 -20.77 -8.99
C GLY A 308 -5.96 -21.22 -7.66
N ASN A 309 -5.77 -22.48 -7.30
CA ASN A 309 -6.03 -22.99 -5.95
C ASN A 309 -4.77 -23.01 -5.07
N LEU A 310 -3.65 -22.46 -5.54
CA LEU A 310 -2.39 -22.45 -4.82
C LEU A 310 -2.43 -21.44 -3.66
N ALA A 311 -2.75 -20.17 -3.94
CA ALA A 311 -2.65 -19.10 -2.95
C ALA A 311 -3.80 -18.10 -3.06
N GLU A 312 -4.19 -17.58 -1.91
CA GLU A 312 -5.06 -16.42 -1.76
C GLU A 312 -4.45 -15.41 -0.79
N VAL A 313 -4.43 -14.13 -1.16
CA VAL A 313 -3.99 -13.03 -0.30
C VAL A 313 -5.19 -12.11 -0.07
N LEU A 314 -5.63 -11.98 1.18
CA LEU A 314 -6.69 -11.07 1.61
C LEU A 314 -6.07 -9.70 1.89
N LEU A 315 -6.44 -8.70 1.10
CA LEU A 315 -5.89 -7.34 1.14
C LEU A 315 -6.92 -6.40 1.77
N TYR A 316 -6.59 -5.69 2.84
CA TYR A 316 -7.55 -4.80 3.50
C TYR A 316 -6.94 -3.55 4.17
N ASP A 317 -7.51 -2.40 3.82
CA ASP A 317 -7.29 -1.10 4.46
C ASP A 317 -8.01 -1.07 5.83
N VAL A 318 -7.28 -0.69 6.88
CA VAL A 318 -7.79 -0.66 8.25
C VAL A 318 -8.15 0.76 8.73
N ARG A 319 -7.89 1.80 7.94
CA ARG A 319 -8.08 3.20 8.29
C ARG A 319 -9.43 3.73 7.85
N ARG A 320 -9.88 3.37 6.64
CA ARG A 320 -11.08 3.99 6.05
C ARG A 320 -12.36 3.76 6.86
N THR A 321 -12.52 2.57 7.44
CA THR A 321 -13.68 2.22 8.27
C THR A 321 -13.43 2.34 9.77
N MET A 322 -12.26 2.84 10.16
CA MET A 322 -11.88 3.02 11.55
C MET A 322 -12.86 3.94 12.27
N ASN A 323 -13.26 3.57 13.49
CA ASN A 323 -14.11 4.41 14.32
C ASN A 323 -13.68 4.43 15.80
N LEU A 324 -14.30 5.35 16.57
CA LEU A 324 -14.00 5.63 17.98
C LEU A 324 -15.15 5.20 18.91
N GLY A 325 -15.69 4.00 18.67
CA GLY A 325 -16.83 3.43 19.40
C GLY A 325 -16.51 2.82 20.78
N GLY A 326 -15.35 3.11 21.37
CA GLY A 326 -14.89 2.53 22.63
C GLY A 326 -14.78 1.00 22.56
N PRO A 327 -15.49 0.24 23.41
CA PRO A 327 -15.54 -1.23 23.35
C PRO A 327 -16.12 -1.80 22.05
N ASN A 328 -16.90 -1.01 21.31
CA ASN A 328 -17.47 -1.38 20.00
C ASN A 328 -16.65 -0.81 18.83
N ALA A 329 -15.51 -0.19 19.11
CA ALA A 329 -14.67 0.36 18.07
C ALA A 329 -14.13 -0.73 17.15
N VAL A 330 -13.96 -0.39 15.88
CA VAL A 330 -13.35 -1.29 14.89
C VAL A 330 -12.42 -0.52 13.98
N PHE A 331 -11.44 -1.22 13.41
CA PHE A 331 -10.67 -0.76 12.27
C PHE A 331 -11.39 -1.13 10.96
N VAL A 332 -11.81 -2.39 10.84
CA VAL A 332 -12.57 -2.90 9.68
C VAL A 332 -14.05 -3.05 10.03
N ASP A 333 -14.93 -2.69 9.08
CA ASP A 333 -16.38 -2.86 9.24
C ASP A 333 -16.75 -4.33 9.57
N ALA A 334 -17.82 -4.54 10.33
CA ALA A 334 -18.24 -5.87 10.75
C ALA A 334 -18.55 -6.83 9.58
N GLN A 335 -19.00 -6.34 8.42
CA GLN A 335 -19.17 -7.15 7.21
C GLN A 335 -17.82 -7.62 6.66
N VAL A 336 -16.81 -6.76 6.70
CA VAL A 336 -15.45 -7.09 6.27
C VAL A 336 -14.83 -8.09 7.24
N GLU A 337 -14.96 -7.88 8.55
CA GLU A 337 -14.46 -8.82 9.56
C GLU A 337 -15.07 -10.22 9.40
N ARG A 338 -16.39 -10.30 9.14
CA ARG A 338 -17.06 -11.58 8.86
C ARG A 338 -16.51 -12.24 7.60
N TRP A 339 -16.37 -11.48 6.52
CA TRP A 339 -15.78 -11.99 5.29
C TRP A 339 -14.36 -12.53 5.51
N LEU A 340 -13.49 -11.78 6.19
CA LEU A 340 -12.12 -12.20 6.53
C LEU A 340 -12.12 -13.51 7.34
N THR A 341 -13.02 -13.63 8.32
CA THR A 341 -13.17 -14.83 9.15
C THR A 341 -13.64 -16.02 8.32
N GLU A 342 -14.72 -15.88 7.55
CA GLU A 342 -15.29 -16.93 6.70
C GLU A 342 -14.28 -17.43 5.66
N ARG A 343 -13.54 -16.52 5.00
CA ARG A 343 -12.46 -16.90 4.07
C ARG A 343 -11.36 -17.70 4.77
N THR A 344 -10.97 -17.28 5.97
CA THR A 344 -9.93 -17.96 6.76
C THR A 344 -10.35 -19.39 7.13
N GLU A 345 -11.64 -19.63 7.36
CA GLU A 345 -12.19 -20.95 7.69
C GLU A 345 -12.31 -21.88 6.47
N THR A 346 -12.60 -21.35 5.29
CA THR A 346 -12.75 -22.17 4.07
C THR A 346 -11.41 -22.72 3.57
N ASN A 347 -11.33 -24.00 3.19
CA ASN A 347 -10.07 -24.65 2.79
C ASN A 347 -9.96 -24.94 1.28
N ASP A 348 -10.40 -24.00 0.44
CA ASP A 348 -10.38 -24.15 -1.02
C ASP A 348 -9.09 -23.61 -1.69
N THR A 349 -8.06 -23.31 -0.89
CA THR A 349 -6.68 -22.99 -1.31
C THR A 349 -5.66 -23.75 -0.51
N ARG A 350 -4.46 -23.90 -1.09
CA ARG A 350 -3.31 -24.42 -0.36
C ARG A 350 -2.74 -23.43 0.63
N HIS A 351 -2.77 -22.13 0.32
CA HIS A 351 -2.31 -21.04 1.18
C HIS A 351 -3.32 -19.91 1.25
N LEU A 352 -3.42 -19.28 2.41
CA LEU A 352 -4.18 -18.07 2.63
C LEU A 352 -3.36 -17.14 3.53
N VAL A 353 -3.21 -15.89 3.10
CA VAL A 353 -2.42 -14.87 3.80
C VAL A 353 -3.28 -13.64 4.04
N HIS A 354 -3.18 -13.05 5.22
CA HIS A 354 -3.77 -11.75 5.52
C HIS A 354 -2.75 -10.64 5.28
N ALA A 355 -3.18 -9.57 4.64
CA ALA A 355 -2.35 -8.39 4.37
C ALA A 355 -3.10 -7.11 4.74
N PRO A 356 -3.16 -6.76 6.04
CA PRO A 356 -3.62 -5.46 6.50
C PRO A 356 -2.59 -4.36 6.21
N SER A 357 -3.04 -3.10 6.15
CA SER A 357 -2.13 -1.93 6.19
C SER A 357 -1.41 -1.82 7.54
N ASN A 358 -2.14 -1.96 8.65
CA ASN A 358 -1.62 -1.85 10.02
C ASN A 358 -1.09 -3.18 10.59
N PRO A 359 0.12 -3.21 11.17
CA PRO A 359 0.80 -4.45 11.51
C PRO A 359 0.29 -5.21 12.71
N PHE A 360 0.37 -6.54 12.57
CA PHE A 360 0.23 -7.48 13.67
C PHE A 360 1.62 -7.76 14.24
N GLY A 361 1.71 -8.03 15.54
CA GLY A 361 2.94 -8.52 16.16
C GLY A 361 3.82 -7.44 16.80
N TRP A 362 3.73 -6.19 16.34
CA TRP A 362 4.57 -5.10 16.85
C TRP A 362 3.77 -3.81 17.07
N SER A 363 4.30 -2.97 17.96
CA SER A 363 3.82 -1.63 18.27
C SER A 363 5.02 -0.70 18.37
N ALA A 364 4.83 0.57 18.03
CA ALA A 364 5.73 1.66 18.40
C ALA A 364 5.02 2.71 19.27
N GLY A 365 3.94 2.31 19.94
CA GLY A 365 3.10 3.20 20.75
C GLY A 365 2.31 4.23 19.93
N LYS A 366 2.16 4.07 18.60
CA LYS A 366 1.32 4.96 17.77
C LYS A 366 -0.14 4.86 18.21
N TRP A 367 -0.92 5.95 18.10
CA TRP A 367 -2.32 5.92 18.54
C TRP A 367 -3.16 4.88 17.78
N GLY A 368 -3.07 4.88 16.44
CA GLY A 368 -3.85 4.01 15.55
C GLY A 368 -3.37 2.57 15.49
N GLU A 369 -2.83 2.01 16.57
CA GLU A 369 -2.39 0.61 16.63
C GLU A 369 -3.42 -0.30 17.30
N TRP A 370 -3.33 -1.60 17.01
CA TRP A 370 -4.15 -2.62 17.67
C TRP A 370 -3.97 -2.67 19.18
N TYR A 371 -2.82 -2.25 19.70
CA TYR A 371 -2.38 -2.50 21.06
C TYR A 371 -2.44 -1.25 21.95
N PRO A 372 -2.77 -1.42 23.25
CA PRO A 372 -2.92 -0.32 24.20
C PRO A 372 -1.57 0.19 24.72
N ASP A 373 -0.46 -0.38 24.27
CA ASP A 373 0.89 -0.02 24.67
C ASP A 373 1.23 1.43 24.29
N ILE A 374 1.85 2.15 25.23
CA ILE A 374 2.37 3.50 25.06
C ILE A 374 3.80 3.58 25.61
N LEU A 375 4.63 4.48 25.06
CA LEU A 375 5.99 4.68 25.53
C LEU A 375 6.02 5.28 26.94
N ASP A 376 6.67 4.60 27.88
CA ASP A 376 7.19 5.17 29.11
C ASP A 376 8.52 5.87 28.80
N GLN A 377 8.52 7.20 28.78
CA GLN A 377 9.72 7.98 28.43
C GLN A 377 10.87 7.84 29.44
N GLU A 378 10.58 7.54 30.71
CA GLU A 378 11.62 7.39 31.73
C GLU A 378 12.34 6.04 31.58
N ARG A 379 11.59 4.98 31.23
CA ARG A 379 12.14 3.63 31.06
C ARG A 379 12.63 3.36 29.64
N GLY A 380 12.13 4.10 28.65
CA GLY A 380 12.42 3.84 27.24
C GLY A 380 11.78 2.55 26.71
N GLU A 381 10.68 2.12 27.31
CA GLU A 381 9.99 0.86 26.99
C GLU A 381 8.48 1.09 26.81
N LEU A 382 7.83 0.25 26.02
CA LEU A 382 6.37 0.24 25.93
C LEU A 382 5.75 -0.32 27.20
N THR A 383 4.64 0.28 27.64
CA THR A 383 3.92 -0.14 28.84
C THR A 383 2.41 -0.05 28.66
N THR A 384 1.69 -0.89 29.40
CA THR A 384 0.23 -0.82 29.56
C THR A 384 -0.17 -0.35 30.96
N ALA A 385 0.80 0.05 31.80
CA ALA A 385 0.54 0.52 33.18
C ALA A 385 -0.18 1.88 33.21
N VAL A 386 -0.08 2.66 32.14
CA VAL A 386 -0.79 3.92 31.93
C VAL A 386 -1.74 3.73 30.75
N PRO A 387 -3.02 4.14 30.87
CA PRO A 387 -3.94 4.10 29.74
C PRO A 387 -3.43 4.96 28.57
N LYS A 388 -3.30 4.37 27.39
CA LYS A 388 -3.01 5.10 26.15
C LYS A 388 -4.16 6.04 25.82
N PRO A 389 -3.94 7.37 25.75
CA PRO A 389 -5.01 8.33 25.51
C PRO A 389 -5.80 8.04 24.24
N TYR A 390 -7.13 8.12 24.33
CA TYR A 390 -8.10 7.92 23.24
C TYR A 390 -7.96 6.60 22.46
N TRP A 391 -7.19 5.64 22.95
CA TRP A 391 -7.13 4.31 22.37
C TRP A 391 -8.45 3.56 22.63
N GLN A 392 -8.85 2.71 21.69
CA GLN A 392 -10.16 2.05 21.74
C GLN A 392 -10.04 0.55 22.00
N GLU A 393 -10.65 0.06 23.07
CA GLU A 393 -10.63 -1.36 23.43
C GLU A 393 -11.18 -2.27 22.33
N GLY A 394 -12.15 -1.79 21.55
CA GLY A 394 -12.73 -2.53 20.43
C GLY A 394 -11.70 -2.93 19.36
N TRP A 395 -10.63 -2.14 19.18
CA TRP A 395 -9.56 -2.45 18.23
C TRP A 395 -8.81 -3.73 18.62
N LEU A 396 -8.40 -3.85 19.88
CA LEU A 396 -7.76 -5.07 20.38
C LEU A 396 -8.69 -6.27 20.31
N ARG A 397 -9.97 -6.07 20.67
CA ARG A 397 -10.97 -7.15 20.59
C ARG A 397 -11.17 -7.63 19.15
N GLN A 398 -11.14 -6.73 18.18
CA GLN A 398 -11.19 -7.10 16.75
C GLN A 398 -9.92 -7.83 16.31
N HIS A 399 -8.75 -7.33 16.70
CA HIS A 399 -7.48 -8.03 16.49
C HIS A 399 -7.53 -9.46 17.03
N ASP A 400 -7.96 -9.65 18.27
CA ASP A 400 -8.00 -10.97 18.91
C ASP A 400 -8.95 -11.94 18.22
N ARG A 401 -10.09 -11.46 17.68
CA ARG A 401 -11.00 -12.28 16.87
C ARG A 401 -10.36 -12.71 15.55
N LEU A 402 -9.67 -11.80 14.86
CA LEU A 402 -8.95 -12.12 13.63
C LEU A 402 -7.79 -13.09 13.89
N VAL A 403 -6.97 -12.85 14.91
CA VAL A 403 -5.88 -13.75 15.32
C VAL A 403 -6.42 -15.11 15.72
N THR A 404 -7.55 -15.18 16.43
CA THR A 404 -8.21 -16.44 16.76
C THR A 404 -8.60 -17.20 15.49
N ALA A 405 -9.27 -16.56 14.53
CA ALA A 405 -9.66 -17.18 13.27
C ALA A 405 -8.45 -17.73 12.50
N ILE A 406 -7.38 -16.91 12.39
CA ILE A 406 -6.14 -17.30 11.71
C ILE A 406 -5.45 -18.46 12.42
N GLY A 407 -5.36 -18.41 13.75
CA GLY A 407 -4.71 -19.43 14.59
C GLY A 407 -5.47 -20.76 14.65
N GLN A 408 -6.79 -20.75 14.47
CA GLN A 408 -7.63 -21.95 14.47
C GLN A 408 -7.56 -22.75 13.16
N GLN A 409 -7.03 -22.16 12.10
CA GLN A 409 -6.78 -22.88 10.85
C GLN A 409 -5.84 -24.08 11.16
N ARG A 410 -6.12 -25.27 10.58
CA ARG A 410 -5.40 -26.52 10.88
C ARG A 410 -4.37 -27.00 9.83
N GLU A 411 -4.53 -26.58 8.58
CA GLU A 411 -3.73 -27.05 7.42
C GLU A 411 -2.73 -26.02 6.89
N ARG A 412 -3.18 -24.80 6.58
CA ARG A 412 -2.44 -23.68 5.97
C ARG A 412 -1.65 -22.88 6.99
N VAL A 413 -0.43 -22.48 6.63
CA VAL A 413 0.43 -21.63 7.47
C VAL A 413 -0.33 -20.36 7.89
N PRO A 414 -0.44 -20.05 9.20
CA PRO A 414 -1.02 -18.80 9.64
C PRO A 414 0.01 -17.69 9.40
N LEU A 415 -0.26 -16.81 8.43
CA LEU A 415 0.67 -15.78 7.96
C LEU A 415 -0.06 -14.44 7.77
N VAL A 416 0.52 -13.38 8.33
CA VAL A 416 0.10 -11.98 8.18
C VAL A 416 1.30 -11.15 7.69
N ILE A 417 1.09 -10.30 6.68
CA ILE A 417 2.13 -9.43 6.11
C ILE A 417 1.62 -7.98 6.06
N SER A 418 2.32 -7.04 6.69
CA SER A 418 1.81 -5.69 6.95
C SER A 418 2.81 -4.56 6.67
N GLY A 419 2.31 -3.32 6.64
CA GLY A 419 3.06 -2.06 6.42
C GLY A 419 3.19 -1.18 7.68
N ASP A 420 3.01 0.14 7.52
CA ASP A 420 2.92 1.21 8.55
C ASP A 420 4.20 1.49 9.35
N LEU A 421 4.78 0.49 10.02
CA LEU A 421 5.80 0.70 11.07
C LEU A 421 7.21 1.08 10.58
N HIS A 422 7.40 1.30 9.29
CA HIS A 422 8.69 1.67 8.70
C HIS A 422 9.85 0.72 9.05
N ALA A 423 9.56 -0.57 9.15
CA ALA A 423 10.55 -1.58 9.49
C ALA A 423 10.40 -2.86 8.66
N ILE A 424 11.44 -3.69 8.72
CA ILE A 424 11.50 -5.03 8.12
C ILE A 424 11.72 -6.02 9.27
N GLY A 425 10.87 -7.03 9.41
CA GLY A 425 11.01 -8.01 10.49
C GLY A 425 10.08 -9.22 10.33
N VAL A 426 10.39 -10.30 11.04
CA VAL A 426 9.59 -11.54 11.07
C VAL A 426 9.50 -12.03 12.51
N GLY A 427 8.27 -12.32 12.95
CA GLY A 427 7.97 -12.76 14.29
C GLY A 427 6.99 -13.94 14.27
N ARG A 428 7.06 -14.76 15.31
CA ARG A 428 6.14 -15.87 15.56
C ARG A 428 5.37 -15.57 16.83
N VAL A 429 4.09 -15.28 16.68
CA VAL A 429 3.17 -15.00 17.77
C VAL A 429 2.69 -16.33 18.36
N HIS A 430 3.15 -16.63 19.57
CA HIS A 430 2.80 -17.84 20.33
C HIS A 430 1.58 -17.64 21.24
N ARG A 431 1.25 -16.38 21.56
CA ARG A 431 0.05 -16.02 22.33
C ARG A 431 -0.42 -14.63 21.93
N ALA A 432 -1.75 -14.44 21.90
CA ALA A 432 -2.38 -13.12 21.84
C ALA A 432 -3.47 -13.03 22.91
N GLY A 433 -3.24 -12.28 23.98
CA GLY A 433 -4.14 -12.25 25.14
C GLY A 433 -4.37 -13.65 25.70
N GLN A 434 -5.60 -14.15 25.61
CA GLN A 434 -6.01 -15.50 26.02
C GLN A 434 -5.92 -16.56 24.90
N VAL A 435 -5.61 -16.15 23.68
CA VAL A 435 -5.49 -17.04 22.51
C VAL A 435 -4.13 -17.72 22.56
N ASN A 436 -4.12 -19.04 22.77
CA ASN A 436 -2.92 -19.86 22.73
C ASN A 436 -2.61 -20.32 21.30
N LEU A 437 -1.47 -19.89 20.77
CA LEU A 437 -0.95 -20.22 19.45
C LEU A 437 0.34 -21.06 19.52
N GLY A 438 0.80 -21.49 20.71
CA GLY A 438 2.11 -22.15 20.87
C GLY A 438 2.24 -23.46 20.07
N GLY A 439 1.14 -24.18 19.86
CA GLY A 439 1.12 -25.37 19.00
C GLY A 439 1.19 -25.04 17.50
N ARG A 440 0.85 -23.81 17.11
CA ARG A 440 0.86 -23.31 15.74
C ARG A 440 0.97 -21.78 15.70
N PRO A 441 2.19 -21.22 15.85
CA PRO A 441 2.36 -19.78 15.96
C PRO A 441 1.91 -19.05 14.69
N LEU A 442 1.29 -17.89 14.86
CA LEU A 442 1.03 -16.98 13.75
C LEU A 442 2.35 -16.33 13.32
N THR A 443 2.68 -16.41 12.04
CA THR A 443 3.84 -15.71 11.49
C THR A 443 3.41 -14.29 11.09
N ALA A 444 3.99 -13.28 11.74
CA ALA A 444 3.78 -11.87 11.42
C ALA A 444 5.02 -11.32 10.69
N VAL A 445 4.81 -10.46 9.69
CA VAL A 445 5.87 -9.95 8.83
C VAL A 445 5.67 -8.45 8.59
N LEU A 446 6.73 -7.67 8.80
CA LEU A 446 6.81 -6.30 8.32
C LEU A 446 7.45 -6.31 6.92
N SER A 447 6.70 -5.85 5.93
CA SER A 447 7.03 -6.02 4.50
C SER A 447 8.27 -5.27 4.04
N GLY A 448 8.55 -4.12 4.68
CA GLY A 448 9.73 -3.29 4.44
C GLY A 448 9.42 -1.96 3.77
N PRO A 449 9.93 -0.83 4.30
CA PRO A 449 9.71 0.48 3.73
C PRO A 449 10.63 0.74 2.53
N ILE A 450 10.12 1.38 1.48
CA ILE A 450 10.92 1.73 0.30
C ILE A 450 11.54 3.13 0.41
N GLY A 451 10.84 4.09 1.03
CA GLY A 451 11.11 5.51 0.87
C GLY A 451 11.25 6.33 2.15
N THR A 452 11.05 5.74 3.33
CA THR A 452 10.90 6.45 4.61
C THR A 452 12.01 7.47 4.91
N SER A 453 11.58 8.65 5.37
CA SER A 453 12.47 9.72 5.85
C SER A 453 13.05 9.41 7.23
N ILE A 454 14.18 10.02 7.59
CA ILE A 454 14.77 9.86 8.94
C ILE A 454 13.73 10.14 10.04
N ARG A 455 12.92 11.21 9.88
CA ARG A 455 11.88 11.58 10.84
C ARG A 455 10.59 10.77 10.71
N GLY A 456 10.52 9.87 9.74
CA GLY A 456 9.45 8.89 9.63
C GLY A 456 9.69 7.69 10.55
N PHE A 457 10.94 7.32 10.82
CA PHE A 457 11.23 6.16 11.65
C PHE A 457 10.70 6.33 13.08
N PRO A 458 9.91 5.37 13.59
CA PRO A 458 9.39 5.42 14.95
C PRO A 458 10.47 5.65 16.02
N SER A 459 11.65 5.03 15.90
CA SER A 459 12.73 5.26 16.86
C SER A 459 13.18 6.72 16.96
N VAL A 460 13.13 7.46 15.86
CA VAL A 460 13.54 8.86 15.79
C VAL A 460 12.42 9.78 16.31
N VAL A 461 11.19 9.55 15.88
CA VAL A 461 10.08 10.47 16.16
C VAL A 461 9.36 10.17 17.48
N ARG A 462 9.41 8.92 17.95
CA ARG A 462 8.82 8.48 19.21
C ARG A 462 9.85 8.13 20.27
N GLY A 463 11.08 7.81 19.88
CA GLY A 463 12.10 7.32 20.82
C GLY A 463 12.09 5.80 21.02
N ILE A 464 11.24 5.07 20.28
CA ILE A 464 11.16 3.62 20.30
C ILE A 464 10.79 3.06 18.92
N GLY A 465 11.48 1.99 18.51
CA GLY A 465 11.17 1.28 17.26
C GLY A 465 10.03 0.28 17.43
N ALA A 466 9.73 -0.47 16.36
CA ALA A 466 8.79 -1.59 16.40
C ALA A 466 9.22 -2.62 17.46
N THR A 467 8.40 -2.77 18.50
CA THR A 467 8.65 -3.61 19.68
C THR A 467 7.45 -4.53 19.91
N THR A 468 7.70 -5.71 20.48
CA THR A 468 6.63 -6.67 20.81
C THR A 468 5.70 -6.09 21.89
N PRO A 469 4.40 -5.92 21.63
CA PRO A 469 3.46 -5.37 22.62
C PRO A 469 3.19 -6.38 23.75
N ALA A 470 2.90 -5.89 24.95
CA ALA A 470 2.70 -6.74 26.14
C ALA A 470 1.55 -7.75 25.99
N HIS A 471 0.57 -7.44 25.13
CA HIS A 471 -0.56 -8.33 24.86
C HIS A 471 -0.14 -9.63 24.15
N LEU A 472 1.02 -9.64 23.47
CA LEU A 472 1.50 -10.74 22.66
C LEU A 472 2.73 -11.42 23.26
N ASP A 473 2.85 -12.74 23.07
CA ASP A 473 4.13 -13.43 23.22
C ASP A 473 4.69 -13.67 21.82
N VAL A 474 5.72 -12.92 21.44
CA VAL A 474 6.32 -12.96 20.10
C VAL A 474 7.77 -13.44 20.21
N GLU A 475 8.09 -14.47 19.43
CA GLU A 475 9.47 -14.87 19.15
C GLU A 475 9.91 -14.18 17.86
N GLU A 476 10.88 -13.27 17.96
CA GLU A 476 11.41 -12.57 16.78
C GLU A 476 12.41 -13.47 16.03
N SER A 477 11.97 -14.05 14.91
CA SER A 477 12.85 -14.78 14.00
C SER A 477 13.85 -13.84 13.31
N ALA A 478 13.39 -12.62 12.99
CA ALA A 478 14.20 -11.50 12.57
C ALA A 478 13.66 -10.24 13.27
N THR A 479 14.42 -9.73 14.24
CA THR A 479 14.09 -8.48 14.95
C THR A 479 13.87 -7.35 13.95
N PRO A 480 12.82 -6.52 14.13
CA PRO A 480 12.56 -5.38 13.27
C PRO A 480 13.77 -4.47 13.10
N VAL A 481 14.05 -4.12 11.85
CA VAL A 481 15.10 -3.15 11.49
C VAL A 481 14.49 -2.00 10.71
N GLU A 482 14.88 -0.77 11.07
CA GLU A 482 14.48 0.47 10.40
C GLU A 482 15.44 0.79 9.24
N ASP A 483 15.45 -0.13 8.26
CA ASP A 483 16.20 -0.01 7.01
C ASP A 483 15.22 -0.03 5.82
N HIS A 484 15.71 0.34 4.63
CA HIS A 484 14.89 0.34 3.42
C HIS A 484 14.96 -0.99 2.69
N GLY A 485 13.83 -1.53 2.24
CA GLY A 485 13.82 -2.86 1.66
C GLY A 485 12.44 -3.35 1.27
N PHE A 486 12.35 -4.66 1.07
CA PHE A 486 11.14 -5.35 0.62
C PHE A 486 11.20 -6.83 1.00
N THR A 487 10.06 -7.50 0.87
CA THR A 487 9.91 -8.93 1.14
C THR A 487 9.45 -9.67 -0.12
N LEU A 488 10.08 -10.80 -0.43
CA LEU A 488 9.60 -11.74 -1.43
C LEU A 488 9.00 -12.96 -0.75
N VAL A 489 7.86 -13.41 -1.27
CA VAL A 489 7.18 -14.61 -0.80
C VAL A 489 6.89 -15.52 -1.99
N ASP A 490 7.47 -16.72 -1.98
CA ASP A 490 7.16 -17.79 -2.91
C ASP A 490 6.23 -18.81 -2.25
N PHE A 491 5.05 -19.00 -2.84
CA PHE A 491 4.12 -20.06 -2.48
C PHE A 491 4.39 -21.28 -3.37
N PHE A 492 4.57 -22.45 -2.75
CA PHE A 492 4.65 -23.75 -3.42
C PHE A 492 3.52 -24.65 -2.91
N SER A 493 3.27 -25.80 -3.51
CA SER A 493 2.14 -26.65 -3.09
C SER A 493 2.17 -27.11 -1.61
N ASP A 494 3.36 -27.16 -1.02
CA ASP A 494 3.64 -27.75 0.30
C ASP A 494 4.30 -26.79 1.30
N ARG A 495 4.74 -25.60 0.87
CA ARG A 495 5.43 -24.63 1.73
C ARG A 495 5.32 -23.20 1.21
N ILE A 496 5.69 -22.26 2.07
CA ILE A 496 5.91 -20.85 1.72
C ILE A 496 7.39 -20.55 2.00
N LEU A 497 8.12 -20.01 1.03
CA LEU A 497 9.46 -19.46 1.24
C LEU A 497 9.34 -17.93 1.37
N LEU A 498 9.79 -17.39 2.50
CA LEU A 498 9.81 -15.96 2.77
C LEU A 498 11.25 -15.47 2.79
N GLN A 499 11.51 -14.35 2.13
CA GLN A 499 12.85 -13.74 2.03
C GLN A 499 12.78 -12.22 2.22
N GLN A 500 13.55 -11.68 3.16
CA GLN A 500 13.62 -10.24 3.42
C GLN A 500 14.93 -9.65 2.92
N PHE A 501 14.83 -8.49 2.28
CA PHE A 501 15.94 -7.74 1.69
C PHE A 501 15.99 -6.37 2.35
N LYS A 502 17.20 -5.89 2.65
CA LYS A 502 17.39 -4.55 3.21
C LYS A 502 18.63 -3.89 2.64
N TRP A 503 18.58 -2.58 2.49
CA TRP A 503 19.68 -1.70 2.21
C TRP A 503 19.80 -0.71 3.37
N ASP A 504 20.97 -0.70 3.99
CA ASP A 504 21.31 0.20 5.09
C ASP A 504 21.93 1.47 4.50
N VAL A 505 21.11 2.53 4.42
CA VAL A 505 21.50 3.83 3.85
C VAL A 505 22.64 4.52 4.60
N ASP A 506 22.84 4.15 5.86
CA ASP A 506 23.85 4.75 6.74
C ASP A 506 25.16 3.97 6.73
N ARG A 507 25.22 2.79 6.09
CA ARG A 507 26.42 1.94 6.07
C ARG A 507 26.80 1.38 4.71
N GLN A 508 25.88 1.29 3.76
CA GLN A 508 26.10 0.63 2.48
C GLN A 508 26.18 1.63 1.33
N PRO A 509 27.12 1.46 0.38
CA PRO A 509 27.16 2.29 -0.82
C PRO A 509 25.91 2.04 -1.67
N LEU A 510 25.54 3.04 -2.47
CA LEU A 510 24.33 2.99 -3.29
C LEU A 510 24.33 1.82 -4.28
N ASP A 511 25.49 1.38 -4.77
CA ASP A 511 25.61 0.25 -5.69
C ASP A 511 25.38 -1.13 -5.05
N ALA A 512 25.33 -1.21 -3.72
CA ALA A 512 24.94 -2.42 -3.02
C ALA A 512 23.49 -2.84 -3.32
N ILE A 513 22.61 -1.88 -3.66
CA ILE A 513 21.20 -2.14 -3.97
C ILE A 513 21.07 -3.15 -5.13
N ASP A 514 21.91 -3.06 -6.15
CA ASP A 514 21.82 -3.94 -7.33
C ASP A 514 22.16 -5.40 -7.02
N ARG A 515 22.84 -5.64 -5.90
CA ARG A 515 23.33 -6.95 -5.48
C ARG A 515 22.68 -7.44 -4.19
N LEU A 516 21.58 -6.81 -3.74
CA LEU A 516 20.92 -7.22 -2.50
C LEU A 516 20.57 -8.70 -2.53
N ALA A 517 21.10 -9.45 -1.57
CA ALA A 517 20.67 -10.79 -1.25
C ALA A 517 19.75 -10.73 -0.03
N PRO A 518 18.93 -11.77 0.21
CA PRO A 518 18.14 -11.83 1.43
C PRO A 518 19.06 -11.80 2.65
N PHE A 519 18.77 -10.93 3.62
CA PHE A 519 19.47 -10.97 4.92
C PHE A 519 18.80 -11.97 5.87
N PHE A 520 17.53 -12.29 5.61
CA PHE A 520 16.76 -13.30 6.33
C PHE A 520 15.95 -14.14 5.34
N SER A 521 15.83 -15.43 5.60
CA SER A 521 14.98 -16.36 4.83
C SER A 521 14.44 -17.46 5.73
N VAL A 522 13.18 -17.82 5.54
CA VAL A 522 12.53 -18.91 6.29
C VAL A 522 11.57 -19.68 5.39
N GLU A 523 11.57 -20.99 5.52
CA GLU A 523 10.54 -21.85 4.94
C GLU A 523 9.46 -22.15 5.98
N LEU A 524 8.22 -21.95 5.60
CA LEU A 524 7.04 -22.24 6.41
C LEU A 524 6.33 -23.44 5.79
N PRO A 525 6.55 -24.66 6.32
CA PRO A 525 5.93 -25.86 5.76
C PRO A 525 4.43 -25.88 6.04
N ARG A 526 3.64 -26.28 5.04
CA ARG A 526 2.25 -26.68 5.24
C ARG A 526 2.24 -28.00 6.01
N ARG A 527 1.25 -28.18 6.88
CA ARG A 527 1.04 -29.50 7.51
C ARG A 527 0.43 -30.46 6.48
N ALA A 528 0.93 -31.70 6.49
CA ALA A 528 0.43 -32.78 5.65
C ALA A 528 -1.00 -33.19 6.02
#